data_AF-A0A495JJS9-F1
#
_entry.id   AF-A0A495JJS9-F1
#
_cell.length_a   1.000
_cell.length_b   1.000
_cell.length_c   1.000
_cell.angle_alpha   90.00
_cell.angle_beta   90.00
_cell.angle_gamma   90.00
#
_symmetry.space_group_name_H-M   'P 1'
#
loop_
_entity.id
_entity.type
_entity.pdbx_description
1 polymer ?
#
loop_
_entity_poly.entity_id
_entity_poly.type
_entity_poly.pdbx_seq_one_letter_code
_entity_poly.pdbx_strand_id
1 'polypeptide(L)'
;MLVVTTDVLPGYEIRAVLGEVVSSMARTRNPYREGVKNLRGGAYDPKAPENLTRWRTEAVANLGEEARRLGANAVIGMRFDHREVGEMWMELCAYGTAVVIREQPKAPLPDEPLAAAEMAHSAEILPDPIGVSEPPTAPDLRSAAETPTPRPNT
;
A
#
# COMPACT_ATOMS: atom_id res chain seq x y z
N MET A 1 4.32 3.89 -6.81
CA MET A 1 3.11 3.81 -5.96
C MET A 1 2.16 2.82 -6.61
N LEU A 2 1.49 1.97 -5.83
CA LEU A 2 0.59 0.95 -6.37
C LEU A 2 -0.73 1.59 -6.82
N VAL A 3 -1.11 1.43 -8.09
CA VAL A 3 -2.40 1.88 -8.62
C VAL A 3 -3.03 0.69 -9.32
N VAL A 4 -4.21 0.28 -8.87
CA VAL A 4 -4.89 -0.91 -9.39
C VAL A 4 -6.34 -0.61 -9.72
N THR A 5 -6.87 -1.39 -10.66
CA THR A 5 -8.29 -1.35 -11.03
C THR A 5 -9.15 -2.22 -10.11
N THR A 6 -8.57 -3.11 -9.32
CA THR A 6 -9.33 -3.91 -8.35
C THR A 6 -9.67 -3.10 -7.10
N ASP A 7 -10.79 -3.42 -6.48
CA ASP A 7 -11.19 -2.82 -5.19
C ASP A 7 -10.54 -3.55 -4.00
N VAL A 8 -10.07 -4.78 -4.23
CA VAL A 8 -9.37 -5.60 -3.25
C VAL A 8 -7.92 -5.81 -3.66
N LEU A 9 -7.06 -5.96 -2.64
CA LEU A 9 -5.61 -6.18 -2.80
C LEU A 9 -5.21 -7.42 -2.00
N PRO A 10 -5.27 -8.63 -2.59
CA PRO A 10 -4.79 -9.85 -1.94
C PRO A 10 -3.34 -9.69 -1.48
N GLY A 11 -3.05 -10.13 -0.25
CA GLY A 11 -1.72 -9.95 0.36
C GLY A 11 -1.48 -8.56 0.97
N TYR A 12 -2.48 -7.67 0.97
CA TYR A 12 -2.41 -6.37 1.63
C TYR A 12 -3.60 -6.14 2.55
N GLU A 13 -3.38 -5.37 3.62
CA GLU A 13 -4.42 -4.86 4.51
C GLU A 13 -4.60 -3.36 4.26
N ILE A 14 -5.83 -2.92 3.98
CA ILE A 14 -6.16 -1.49 3.90
C ILE A 14 -6.28 -0.94 5.32
N ARG A 15 -5.35 -0.07 5.70
CA ARG A 15 -5.29 0.58 7.03
C ARG A 15 -6.13 1.84 7.13
N ALA A 16 -6.25 2.58 6.03
CA ALA A 16 -7.04 3.81 5.97
C ALA A 16 -7.52 4.07 4.54
N VAL A 17 -8.72 4.65 4.42
CA VAL A 17 -9.26 5.20 3.19
C VAL A 17 -9.20 6.72 3.31
N LEU A 18 -8.51 7.38 2.39
CA LEU A 18 -8.25 8.82 2.43
C LEU A 18 -9.19 9.62 1.53
N GLY A 19 -10.07 8.94 0.80
CA GLY A 19 -11.07 9.53 -0.09
C GLY A 19 -10.76 9.33 -1.56
N GLU A 20 -11.54 9.99 -2.40
CA GLU A 20 -11.38 9.98 -3.85
C GLU A 20 -10.18 10.82 -4.28
N VAL A 21 -9.54 10.38 -5.37
CA VAL A 21 -8.52 11.14 -6.08
C VAL A 21 -8.83 11.15 -7.56
N VAL A 22 -8.54 12.27 -8.21
CA VAL A 22 -8.85 12.52 -9.62
C VAL A 22 -7.68 13.24 -10.28
N SER A 23 -7.32 12.81 -11.49
CA SER A 23 -6.42 13.55 -12.37
C SER A 23 -7.10 13.78 -13.72
N SER A 24 -7.11 15.03 -14.19
CA SER A 24 -7.68 15.42 -15.48
C SER A 24 -6.62 16.03 -16.37
N MET A 25 -6.63 15.64 -17.64
CA MET A 25 -5.76 16.17 -18.68
C MET A 25 -6.58 16.61 -19.88
N ALA A 26 -6.47 17.88 -20.25
CA ALA A 26 -7.07 18.40 -21.48
C ALA A 26 -6.06 18.33 -22.63
N ARG A 27 -6.51 17.84 -23.79
CA ARG A 27 -5.74 17.84 -25.03
C ARG A 27 -6.56 18.47 -26.14
N THR A 28 -5.91 19.33 -26.94
CA THR A 28 -6.54 19.90 -28.13
C THR A 28 -6.67 18.84 -29.22
N ARG A 29 -7.88 18.66 -29.73
CA ARG A 29 -8.12 18.10 -31.06
C ARG A 29 -7.81 19.20 -32.06
N ASN A 30 -6.81 19.02 -32.92
CA ASN A 30 -6.46 20.06 -33.89
C ASN A 30 -7.09 19.72 -35.24
N PRO A 31 -8.27 20.27 -35.58
CA PRO A 31 -8.97 19.97 -36.81
C PRO A 31 -8.22 20.49 -38.05
N TYR A 32 -7.18 21.31 -37.95
CA TYR A 32 -6.36 21.70 -39.11
C TYR A 32 -5.16 20.76 -39.32
N ARG A 33 -4.55 20.23 -38.25
CA ARG A 33 -3.56 19.13 -38.37
C ARG A 33 -4.22 17.79 -38.69
N GLU A 34 -5.46 17.59 -38.26
CA GLU A 34 -6.26 16.39 -38.51
C GLU A 34 -7.15 16.56 -39.76
N GLY A 35 -7.65 17.75 -40.07
CA GLY A 35 -8.55 18.01 -41.21
C GLY A 35 -7.87 18.18 -42.56
N VAL A 36 -6.58 18.56 -42.60
CA VAL A 36 -5.79 18.41 -43.84
C VAL A 36 -5.60 16.91 -44.18
N LYS A 37 -5.62 16.01 -43.18
CA LYS A 37 -5.63 14.56 -43.42
C LYS A 37 -7.02 14.07 -43.87
N ASN A 38 -8.10 14.69 -43.41
CA ASN A 38 -9.47 14.34 -43.84
C ASN A 38 -9.74 14.67 -45.32
N LEU A 39 -9.07 15.67 -45.89
CA LEU A 39 -9.17 16.01 -47.32
C LEU A 39 -8.39 15.08 -48.26
N ARG A 40 -7.51 14.20 -47.73
CA ARG A 40 -6.73 13.20 -48.49
C ARG A 40 -7.01 11.76 -48.04
N GLY A 41 -8.27 11.46 -47.69
CA GLY A 41 -8.70 10.07 -47.44
C GLY A 41 -8.61 9.57 -46.00
N GLY A 42 -8.56 10.45 -45.00
CA GLY A 42 -8.81 10.07 -43.60
C GLY A 42 -7.77 9.09 -43.01
N ALA A 43 -6.51 9.20 -43.41
CA ALA A 43 -5.46 8.29 -42.95
C ALA A 43 -5.25 8.41 -41.43
N TYR A 44 -5.47 7.28 -40.74
CA TYR A 44 -5.12 7.02 -39.35
C TYR A 44 -3.74 7.60 -38.99
N ASP A 45 -3.61 8.32 -37.87
CA ASP A 45 -2.30 8.75 -37.38
C ASP A 45 -1.54 7.52 -36.87
N PRO A 46 -0.44 7.09 -37.52
CA PRO A 46 0.29 5.91 -37.09
C PRO A 46 0.88 6.04 -35.68
N LYS A 47 1.02 7.27 -35.16
CA LYS A 47 1.49 7.53 -33.79
C LYS A 47 0.37 7.60 -32.76
N ALA A 48 -0.90 7.49 -33.16
CA ALA A 48 -2.04 7.57 -32.24
C ALA A 48 -1.97 6.54 -31.10
N PRO A 49 -1.64 5.25 -31.31
CA PRO A 49 -1.50 4.28 -30.22
C PRO A 49 -0.45 4.68 -29.19
N GLU A 50 0.72 5.11 -29.67
CA GLU A 50 1.83 5.53 -28.81
C GLU A 50 1.44 6.76 -27.98
N ASN A 51 0.80 7.75 -28.61
CA ASN A 51 0.30 8.94 -27.94
C ASN A 51 -0.75 8.59 -26.87
N LEU A 52 -1.71 7.73 -27.20
CA LEU A 52 -2.76 7.30 -26.26
C LEU A 52 -2.18 6.55 -25.07
N THR A 53 -1.20 5.67 -25.27
CA THR A 53 -0.50 4.99 -24.19
C THR A 53 0.24 5.98 -23.31
N ARG A 54 0.99 6.92 -23.91
CA ARG A 54 1.69 7.96 -23.16
C ARG A 54 0.75 8.78 -22.29
N TRP A 55 -0.39 9.22 -22.83
CA TRP A 55 -1.37 10.00 -22.08
C TRP A 55 -1.98 9.24 -20.91
N ARG A 56 -2.30 7.95 -21.09
CA ARG A 56 -2.77 7.11 -19.98
C ARG A 56 -1.72 6.99 -18.89
N THR A 57 -0.48 6.73 -19.25
CA THR A 57 0.64 6.65 -18.30
C THR A 57 0.81 7.96 -17.53
N GLU A 58 0.76 9.10 -18.22
CA GLU A 58 0.82 10.43 -17.61
C GLU A 58 -0.34 10.63 -16.62
N ALA A 59 -1.57 10.28 -17.01
CA ALA A 59 -2.75 10.44 -16.15
C ALA A 59 -2.66 9.58 -14.88
N VAL A 60 -2.17 8.33 -14.97
CA VAL A 60 -1.92 7.48 -13.80
C VAL A 60 -0.84 8.07 -12.91
N ALA A 61 0.23 8.61 -13.48
CA ALA A 61 1.30 9.24 -12.70
C ALA A 61 0.76 10.44 -11.91
N ASN A 62 0.00 11.33 -12.56
CA ASN A 62 -0.60 12.49 -11.89
C ASN A 62 -1.61 12.09 -10.82
N LEU A 63 -2.47 11.09 -11.08
CA LEU A 63 -3.37 10.53 -10.08
C LEU A 63 -2.60 10.04 -8.86
N GLY A 64 -1.42 9.47 -9.12
CA GLY A 64 -0.55 9.00 -8.08
C GLY A 64 0.04 10.10 -7.21
N GLU A 65 0.38 11.23 -7.80
CA GLU A 65 0.82 12.43 -7.07
C GLU A 65 -0.29 13.01 -6.20
N GLU A 66 -1.55 13.04 -6.69
CA GLU A 66 -2.70 13.49 -5.89
C GLU A 66 -2.90 12.61 -4.65
N ALA A 67 -2.85 11.28 -4.82
CA ALA A 67 -2.95 10.37 -3.69
C ALA A 67 -1.77 10.52 -2.71
N ARG A 68 -0.55 10.77 -3.21
CA ARG A 68 0.59 11.04 -2.33
C ARG A 68 0.41 12.33 -1.53
N ARG A 69 -0.20 13.38 -2.10
CA ARG A 69 -0.53 14.61 -1.36
C ARG A 69 -1.46 14.34 -0.18
N LEU A 70 -2.36 13.36 -0.29
CA LEU A 70 -3.23 12.93 0.81
C LEU A 70 -2.54 12.02 1.83
N GLY A 71 -1.31 11.55 1.55
CA GLY A 71 -0.59 10.60 2.39
C GLY A 71 -0.87 9.13 2.07
N ALA A 72 -1.53 8.84 0.95
CA ALA A 72 -1.74 7.47 0.50
C ALA A 72 -0.46 6.85 -0.10
N ASN A 73 -0.38 5.52 -0.02
CA ASN A 73 0.66 4.73 -0.66
C ASN A 73 0.11 3.80 -1.77
N ALA A 74 -1.22 3.79 -1.96
CA ALA A 74 -1.87 3.12 -3.07
C ALA A 74 -3.18 3.80 -3.51
N VAL A 75 -3.61 3.48 -4.73
CA VAL A 75 -4.93 3.82 -5.27
C VAL A 75 -5.61 2.53 -5.73
N ILE A 76 -6.83 2.28 -5.25
CA ILE A 76 -7.67 1.13 -5.63
C ILE A 76 -8.87 1.59 -6.45
N GLY A 77 -9.53 0.64 -7.12
CA GLY A 77 -10.74 0.92 -7.89
C GLY A 77 -10.50 1.92 -9.03
N MET A 78 -9.26 2.02 -9.53
CA MET A 78 -8.91 3.01 -10.53
C MET A 78 -9.66 2.78 -11.84
N ARG A 79 -10.14 3.85 -12.45
CA ARG A 79 -10.81 3.85 -13.76
C ARG A 79 -10.32 5.01 -14.61
N PHE A 80 -10.54 4.87 -15.91
CA PHE A 80 -10.42 5.97 -16.87
C PHE A 80 -11.80 6.40 -17.34
N ASP A 81 -11.96 7.70 -17.53
CA ASP A 81 -13.05 8.29 -18.30
C ASP A 81 -12.47 9.27 -19.33
N HIS A 82 -13.18 9.49 -20.42
CA HIS A 82 -12.83 10.51 -21.40
C HIS A 82 -14.09 11.16 -21.94
N ARG A 83 -14.01 12.47 -22.18
CA ARG A 83 -15.11 13.22 -22.79
C ARG A 83 -14.58 14.30 -23.71
N GLU A 84 -15.36 14.60 -24.75
CA GLU A 84 -15.12 15.79 -25.56
C GLU A 84 -15.62 17.02 -24.79
N VAL A 85 -14.79 18.07 -24.75
CA VAL A 85 -15.07 19.34 -24.08
C VAL A 85 -15.17 20.41 -25.16
N GLY A 86 -16.39 20.65 -25.63
CA GLY A 86 -16.63 21.45 -26.83
C GLY A 86 -16.02 20.80 -28.09
N GLU A 87 -15.78 21.60 -29.12
CA GLU A 87 -15.33 21.07 -30.43
C GLU A 87 -13.82 20.80 -30.51
N MET A 88 -13.04 21.45 -29.65
CA MET A 88 -11.58 21.51 -29.79
C MET A 88 -10.82 20.76 -28.72
N TRP A 89 -11.48 20.26 -27.67
CA TRP A 89 -10.78 19.64 -26.55
C TRP A 89 -11.33 18.25 -26.24
N MET A 90 -10.44 17.38 -25.81
CA MET A 90 -10.78 16.12 -25.18
C MET A 90 -10.15 16.09 -23.79
N GLU A 91 -10.93 15.69 -22.80
CA GLU A 91 -10.44 15.40 -21.47
C GLU A 91 -10.20 13.89 -21.36
N LEU A 92 -9.03 13.54 -20.81
CA LEU A 92 -8.77 12.22 -20.25
C LEU A 92 -8.72 12.38 -18.73
N CYS A 93 -9.57 11.64 -18.04
CA CYS A 93 -9.69 11.62 -16.59
C CYS A 93 -9.28 10.24 -16.08
N ALA A 94 -8.44 10.19 -15.05
CA ALA A 94 -8.21 9.01 -14.24
C ALA A 94 -8.68 9.29 -12.82
N TYR A 95 -9.39 8.35 -12.20
CA TYR A 95 -9.89 8.51 -10.84
C TYR A 95 -9.87 7.19 -10.09
N GLY A 96 -9.93 7.26 -8.76
CA GLY A 96 -9.97 6.09 -7.88
C GLY A 96 -9.99 6.50 -6.41
N THR A 97 -9.73 5.54 -5.53
CA THR A 97 -9.75 5.77 -4.07
C THR A 97 -8.33 5.69 -3.51
N ALA A 98 -7.88 6.76 -2.86
CA ALA A 98 -6.59 6.82 -2.19
C ALA A 98 -6.65 6.05 -0.86
N VAL A 99 -5.70 5.15 -0.63
CA VAL A 99 -5.65 4.29 0.54
C VAL A 99 -4.24 4.15 1.12
N VAL A 100 -4.16 3.84 2.40
CA VAL A 100 -2.93 3.37 3.05
C VAL A 100 -3.01 1.86 3.18
N ILE A 101 -2.08 1.13 2.56
CA ILE A 101 -1.97 -0.32 2.64
C ILE A 101 -0.72 -0.77 3.38
N ARG A 102 -0.79 -1.97 3.96
CA ARG A 102 0.35 -2.69 4.56
C ARG A 102 0.37 -4.11 4.01
N GLU A 103 1.56 -4.61 3.66
CA GLU A 103 1.72 -6.02 3.26
C GLU A 103 1.34 -6.95 4.41
N GLN A 104 0.57 -7.98 4.10
CA GLN A 104 0.26 -9.07 5.01
C GLN A 104 1.24 -10.22 4.80
N PRO A 105 1.77 -10.84 5.88
CA PRO A 105 2.58 -12.05 5.75
C PRO A 105 1.78 -13.12 5.00
N LYS A 106 2.39 -13.70 3.97
CA LYS A 106 1.79 -14.83 3.26
C LYS A 106 1.68 -15.99 4.24
N ALA A 107 0.47 -16.48 4.51
CA ALA A 107 0.30 -17.73 5.22
C ALA A 107 1.02 -18.84 4.43
N PRO A 108 1.77 -19.75 5.10
CA PRO A 108 2.40 -20.86 4.39
C PRO A 108 1.36 -21.63 3.60
N LEU A 109 1.68 -21.95 2.35
CA LEU A 109 0.84 -22.84 1.56
C LEU A 109 0.80 -24.22 2.27
N PRO A 110 -0.34 -24.93 2.25
CA PRO A 110 -0.50 -26.21 2.97
C PRO A 110 0.58 -27.26 2.65
N ASP A 111 1.21 -27.16 1.48
CA ASP A 111 2.18 -28.14 0.96
C ASP A 111 3.64 -27.67 0.98
N GLU A 112 3.96 -26.53 1.61
CA GLU A 112 5.35 -26.08 1.80
C GLU A 112 5.82 -26.19 3.26
N PRO A 113 6.07 -27.41 3.77
CA PRO A 113 6.51 -27.62 5.14
C PRO A 113 7.91 -27.04 5.42
N LEU A 114 8.75 -26.86 4.38
CA LEU A 114 10.13 -26.38 4.56
C LEU A 114 10.18 -24.87 4.81
N ALA A 115 9.39 -24.07 4.09
CA ALA A 115 9.37 -22.61 4.22
C ALA A 115 8.76 -22.15 5.56
N ALA A 116 7.75 -22.87 6.08
CA ALA A 116 7.19 -22.61 7.40
C ALA A 116 8.20 -22.87 8.53
N ALA A 117 9.03 -23.91 8.39
CA ALA A 117 10.10 -24.23 9.34
C ALA A 117 11.26 -23.22 9.27
N GLU A 118 11.63 -22.76 8.07
CA GLU A 118 12.66 -21.72 7.88
C GLU A 118 12.24 -20.35 8.45
N MET A 119 10.97 -19.98 8.28
CA MET A 119 10.41 -18.76 8.89
C MET A 119 10.36 -18.84 10.42
N ALA A 120 10.00 -20.00 10.98
CA ALA A 120 9.99 -20.21 12.42
C ALA A 120 11.42 -20.12 13.01
N HIS A 121 12.41 -20.73 12.33
CA HIS A 121 13.80 -20.70 12.78
C HIS A 121 14.44 -19.31 12.66
N SER A 122 14.07 -18.53 11.64
CA SER A 122 14.55 -17.15 11.47
C SER A 122 13.96 -16.19 12.50
N ALA A 123 12.74 -16.45 12.98
CA ALA A 123 12.10 -15.65 14.04
C ALA A 123 12.71 -15.93 15.44
N GLU A 124 13.34 -17.09 15.64
CA GLU A 124 14.05 -17.44 16.88
C GLU A 124 15.41 -16.74 17.00
N ILE A 125 15.98 -16.21 15.91
CA ILE A 125 17.25 -15.47 15.93
C ILE A 125 16.98 -13.97 16.04
N LEU A 126 16.31 -13.55 17.12
CA LEU A 126 16.48 -12.20 17.64
C LEU A 126 17.50 -12.32 18.78
N PRO A 127 18.68 -11.67 18.71
CA PRO A 127 19.56 -11.62 19.86
C PRO A 127 18.81 -10.93 21.01
N ASP A 128 18.82 -11.58 22.18
CA ASP A 128 18.18 -11.09 23.40
C ASP A 128 18.39 -9.58 23.58
N PRO A 129 17.32 -8.78 23.70
CA PRO A 129 17.47 -7.39 24.09
C PRO A 129 17.92 -7.36 25.56
N ILE A 130 19.22 -7.26 25.76
CA ILE A 130 19.88 -6.62 26.91
C ILE A 130 19.25 -6.93 28.29
N GLY A 131 19.83 -7.91 28.98
CA GLY A 131 20.08 -7.83 30.43
C GLY A 131 18.86 -7.92 31.35
N VAL A 132 18.32 -9.13 31.54
CA VAL A 132 17.62 -9.45 32.78
C VAL A 132 18.66 -9.96 33.77
N SER A 133 19.04 -9.12 34.74
CA SER A 133 19.84 -9.56 35.89
C SER A 133 19.06 -10.61 36.68
N GLU A 134 19.72 -11.70 37.07
CA GLU A 134 19.20 -12.68 38.03
C GLU A 134 18.64 -11.95 39.26
N PRO A 135 17.42 -12.30 39.75
CA PRO A 135 16.95 -11.76 41.00
C PRO A 135 17.86 -12.24 42.15
N PRO A 136 18.12 -11.41 43.17
CA PRO A 136 18.98 -11.80 44.28
C PRO A 136 18.44 -13.06 44.96
N THR A 137 19.32 -14.05 45.15
CA THR A 137 19.07 -15.28 45.90
C THR A 137 18.36 -14.97 47.23
N ALA A 138 17.21 -15.61 47.46
CA ALA A 138 16.47 -15.48 48.71
C ALA A 138 17.35 -15.93 49.90
N PRO A 139 17.33 -15.19 51.03
CA PRO A 139 18.12 -15.54 52.20
C PRO A 139 17.68 -16.89 52.80
N ASP A 140 18.65 -17.69 53.24
CA ASP A 140 18.41 -18.98 53.88
C ASP A 140 17.75 -18.78 55.26
N LEU A 141 16.50 -19.24 55.39
CA LEU A 141 15.68 -19.11 56.60
C LEU A 141 16.10 -20.06 57.74
N ARG A 142 17.16 -20.85 57.56
CA ARG A 142 17.64 -21.82 58.56
C ARG A 142 18.36 -21.20 59.77
N SER A 143 18.60 -19.89 59.78
CA SER A 143 19.26 -19.19 60.89
C SER A 143 18.35 -18.23 61.68
N ALA A 144 17.03 -18.25 61.45
CA ALA A 144 16.12 -17.40 62.21
C ALA A 144 16.14 -17.81 63.70
N ALA A 145 16.60 -16.89 64.56
CA ALA A 145 16.68 -17.08 66.00
C ALA A 145 15.29 -17.40 66.58
N GLU A 146 15.24 -18.41 67.45
CA GLU A 146 14.03 -18.82 68.17
C GLU A 146 13.43 -17.63 68.94
N THR A 147 12.14 -17.38 68.74
CA THR A 147 11.38 -16.40 69.52
C THR A 147 11.10 -16.99 70.92
N PRO A 148 11.52 -16.35 72.02
CA PRO A 148 11.25 -16.88 73.36
C PRO A 148 9.76 -16.77 73.71
N THR A 149 9.09 -17.90 73.87
CA THR A 149 7.71 -17.97 74.36
C THR A 149 7.67 -17.71 75.87
N PRO A 150 6.83 -16.80 76.40
CA PRO A 150 6.70 -16.61 77.84
C PRO A 150 5.92 -17.78 78.47
N ARG A 151 6.41 -18.30 79.61
CA ARG A 151 5.72 -19.34 80.38
C ARG A 151 4.52 -18.74 81.13
N PRO A 152 3.36 -19.42 81.18
CA PRO A 152 2.22 -18.96 81.95
C PRO A 152 2.48 -19.16 83.45
N ASN A 153 2.17 -18.14 84.25
CA ASN A 153 2.10 -18.26 85.71
C ASN A 153 0.80 -18.99 86.10
N THR A 154 0.97 -19.85 87.11
CA THR A 154 -0.04 -20.59 87.91
C THR A 154 -1.36 -19.87 88.16
#